data_AF-A0A7S0X991-F1
#
_entry.id   AF-A0A7S0X991-F1
#
_cell.length_a   1.000
_cell.length_b   1.000
_cell.length_c   1.000
_cell.angle_alpha   90.00
_cell.angle_beta   90.00
_cell.angle_gamma   90.00
#
_symmetry.space_group_name_H-M   'P 1'
#
loop_
_entity.id
_entity.type
_entity.pdbx_description
1 polymer ?
#
loop_
_entity_poly.entity_id
_entity_poly.type
_entity_poly.pdbx_seq_one_letter_code
_entity_poly.pdbx_strand_id
1 'polypeptide(L)'
;HIPGVAEGQNLQMTGDWRDVERWGMQFVLNAMPDEVEPEDEDGILRYLSGGVLPGVGKVTAGKLVTHFGTRTFEVFDSPEAVRQLCGCPGVGAKTAEKLKASWDKNRGRRDACAFLEQHGVAPAL
;
A
#
# COMPACT_ATOMS: atom_id res chain seq x y z
N HIS A 1 9.04 -5.59 -16.61
CA HIS A 1 8.35 -6.19 -15.43
C HIS A 1 9.16 -5.81 -14.21
N ILE A 2 8.56 -5.12 -13.25
CA ILE A 2 9.22 -4.75 -11.99
C ILE A 2 8.78 -5.79 -10.95
N PRO A 3 9.66 -6.71 -10.54
CA PRO A 3 9.29 -7.75 -9.57
C PRO A 3 8.88 -7.12 -8.23
N GLY A 4 7.87 -7.71 -7.58
CA GLY A 4 7.40 -7.24 -6.26
C GLY A 4 6.32 -6.15 -6.27
N VAL A 5 5.90 -5.66 -7.45
CA VAL A 5 4.87 -4.64 -7.57
C VAL A 5 3.48 -5.25 -7.76
N ALA A 6 2.50 -4.79 -6.98
CA ALA A 6 1.08 -5.12 -7.09
C ALA A 6 0.26 -3.91 -7.55
N GLU A 7 -0.91 -4.17 -8.13
CA GLU A 7 -1.85 -3.11 -8.49
C GLU A 7 -2.27 -2.29 -7.26
N GLY A 8 -2.30 -0.96 -7.40
CA GLY A 8 -2.67 -0.04 -6.33
C GLY A 8 -1.52 0.39 -5.41
N GLN A 9 -0.29 -0.08 -5.62
CA GLN A 9 0.89 0.48 -4.96
C GLN A 9 1.32 1.80 -5.62
N ASN A 10 1.74 2.75 -4.80
CA ASN A 10 2.42 3.96 -5.26
C ASN A 10 3.92 3.71 -5.26
N LEU A 11 4.57 4.02 -6.37
CA LEU A 11 6.02 3.83 -6.53
C LEU A 11 6.69 5.17 -6.81
N GLN A 12 7.80 5.41 -6.14
CA GLN A 12 8.74 6.45 -6.49
C GLN A 12 9.81 5.86 -7.40
N MET A 13 9.98 6.48 -8.57
CA MET A 13 10.84 5.98 -9.63
C MET A 13 11.86 7.06 -10.01
N THR A 14 13.13 6.68 -10.11
CA THR A 14 14.20 7.57 -10.59
C THR A 14 14.71 7.08 -11.93
N GLY A 15 14.82 7.98 -12.91
CA GLY A 15 15.15 7.62 -14.28
C GLY A 15 15.30 8.81 -15.21
N ASP A 16 15.59 8.51 -16.47
CA ASP A 16 15.78 9.49 -17.55
C ASP A 16 14.76 9.29 -18.68
N TRP A 17 14.30 10.39 -19.26
CA TRP A 17 13.54 10.37 -20.51
C TRP A 17 14.47 10.21 -21.70
N ARG A 18 14.20 9.23 -22.57
CA ARG A 18 14.94 8.99 -23.81
C ARG A 18 13.99 8.97 -25.01
N ASP A 19 14.38 9.66 -26.07
CA ASP A 19 13.68 9.59 -27.35
C ASP A 19 14.22 8.41 -28.17
N VAL A 20 13.34 7.47 -28.50
CA VAL A 20 13.66 6.30 -29.31
C VAL A 20 12.93 6.44 -30.63
N GLU A 21 13.66 6.57 -31.72
CA GLU A 21 13.17 6.94 -33.06
C GLU A 21 11.95 6.13 -33.56
N ARG A 22 11.81 4.87 -33.13
CA ARG A 22 10.67 3.99 -33.48
C ARG A 22 9.48 4.07 -32.51
N TRP A 23 9.69 4.45 -31.26
CA TRP A 23 8.72 4.32 -30.17
C TRP A 23 8.41 5.64 -29.43
N GLY A 24 9.13 6.72 -29.78
CA GLY A 24 9.03 8.02 -29.14
C GLY A 24 9.64 8.06 -27.75
N MET A 25 9.11 8.96 -26.92
CA MET A 25 9.61 9.25 -25.59
C MET A 25 9.37 8.09 -24.62
N GLN A 26 10.43 7.57 -24.02
CA GLN A 26 10.40 6.47 -23.05
C GLN A 26 11.08 6.89 -21.75
N PHE A 27 10.51 6.50 -20.61
CA PHE A 27 11.13 6.66 -19.31
C PHE A 27 11.96 5.42 -18.96
N VAL A 28 13.27 5.61 -18.76
CA VAL A 28 14.24 4.56 -18.44
C VAL A 28 14.60 4.66 -16.97
N LEU A 29 14.36 3.60 -16.21
CA LEU A 29 14.70 3.54 -14.79
C LEU A 29 16.20 3.39 -14.57
N ASN A 30 16.72 4.16 -13.61
CA ASN A 30 18.13 4.13 -13.22
C ASN A 30 18.34 3.40 -11.88
N ALA A 31 17.25 3.12 -11.16
CA ALA A 31 17.22 2.39 -9.90
C ALA A 31 15.93 1.55 -9.82
N MET A 32 15.91 0.61 -8.87
CA MET A 32 14.67 -0.08 -8.50
C MET A 32 13.69 0.94 -7.88
N PRO A 33 12.40 0.91 -8.20
CA PRO A 33 11.43 1.79 -7.58
C PRO A 33 11.24 1.50 -6.09
N ASP A 34 11.06 2.55 -5.31
CA ASP A 34 10.69 2.46 -3.90
C ASP A 34 9.16 2.51 -3.74
N GLU A 35 8.59 1.69 -2.85
CA GLU A 35 7.19 1.82 -2.48
C GLU A 35 7.00 3.04 -1.58
N VAL A 36 6.02 3.88 -1.91
CA VAL A 36 5.66 5.06 -1.11
C VAL A 36 4.24 4.89 -0.60
N GLU A 37 4.01 5.24 0.66
CA GLU A 37 2.65 5.28 1.18
C GLU A 37 1.87 6.45 0.54
N PRO A 38 0.64 6.23 0.07
CA PRO A 38 -0.18 7.32 -0.46
C PRO A 38 -0.54 8.35 0.62
N GLU A 39 -0.50 9.62 0.24
CA GLU A 39 -0.81 10.75 1.13
C GLU A 39 -2.20 11.35 0.90
N ASP A 40 -2.89 10.94 -0.16
CA ASP A 40 -4.24 11.39 -0.50
C ASP A 40 -5.30 10.27 -0.40
N GLU A 41 -6.56 10.66 -0.28
CA GLU A 41 -7.68 9.72 -0.08
C GLU A 41 -7.84 8.73 -1.24
N ASP A 42 -7.63 9.17 -2.48
CA ASP A 42 -7.74 8.33 -3.68
C ASP A 42 -6.64 7.24 -3.69
N GLY A 43 -5.42 7.62 -3.35
CA GLY A 43 -4.27 6.74 -3.21
C GLY A 43 -4.48 5.74 -2.08
N ILE A 44 -4.94 6.19 -0.92
CA ILE A 44 -5.26 5.31 0.22
C ILE A 44 -6.37 4.32 -0.18
N LEU A 45 -7.41 4.78 -0.87
CA LEU A 45 -8.49 3.92 -1.36
C LEU A 45 -7.95 2.85 -2.33
N ARG A 46 -7.10 3.24 -3.28
CA ARG A 46 -6.45 2.32 -4.23
C ARG A 46 -5.55 1.32 -3.51
N TYR A 47 -4.77 1.76 -2.54
CA TYR A 47 -3.89 0.91 -1.74
C TYR A 47 -4.68 -0.16 -0.97
N LEU A 48 -5.73 0.27 -0.25
CA LEU A 48 -6.58 -0.62 0.52
C LEU A 48 -7.37 -1.59 -0.38
N SER A 49 -7.83 -1.14 -1.55
CA SER A 49 -8.69 -1.95 -2.42
C SER A 49 -7.96 -2.74 -3.52
N GLY A 50 -6.67 -2.45 -3.76
CA GLY A 50 -5.83 -3.04 -4.79
C GLY A 50 -5.34 -4.46 -4.48
N GLY A 51 -5.72 -5.01 -3.33
CA GLY A 51 -5.34 -6.36 -2.93
C GLY A 51 -4.02 -6.46 -2.18
N VAL A 52 -3.35 -5.33 -1.92
CA VAL A 52 -2.18 -5.24 -1.04
C VAL A 52 -2.53 -5.69 0.39
N LEU A 53 -3.77 -5.45 0.82
CA LEU A 53 -4.32 -5.90 2.10
C LEU A 53 -5.38 -6.97 1.89
N PRO A 54 -5.06 -8.26 2.12
CA PRO A 54 -6.00 -9.34 1.95
C PRO A 54 -7.23 -9.16 2.84
N GLY A 55 -8.43 -9.27 2.23
CA GLY A 55 -9.70 -9.16 2.97
C GLY A 55 -10.29 -7.75 3.04
N VAL A 56 -9.61 -6.73 2.48
CA VAL A 56 -10.17 -5.37 2.33
C VAL A 56 -10.73 -5.20 0.92
N GLY A 57 -12.04 -5.38 0.76
CA GLY A 57 -12.70 -5.14 -0.52
C GLY A 57 -12.94 -3.65 -0.79
N LYS A 58 -13.15 -3.28 -2.06
CA LYS A 58 -13.45 -1.90 -2.51
C LYS A 58 -14.50 -1.17 -1.65
N VAL A 59 -15.57 -1.87 -1.27
CA VAL A 59 -16.65 -1.30 -0.44
C VAL A 59 -16.14 -0.96 0.97
N THR A 60 -15.39 -1.85 1.61
CA THR A 60 -14.85 -1.63 2.95
C THR A 60 -13.78 -0.53 2.91
N ALA A 61 -12.90 -0.56 1.91
CA ALA A 61 -11.90 0.48 1.70
C ALA A 61 -12.56 1.86 1.55
N GLY A 62 -13.61 1.96 0.72
CA GLY A 62 -14.39 3.19 0.55
C GLY A 62 -14.95 3.71 1.87
N LYS A 63 -15.58 2.85 2.68
CA LYS A 63 -16.11 3.25 4.00
C LYS A 63 -15.03 3.77 4.94
N LEU A 64 -13.88 3.09 4.99
CA LEU A 64 -12.76 3.47 5.85
C LEU A 64 -12.21 4.84 5.45
N VAL A 65 -11.94 5.04 4.16
CA VAL A 65 -11.43 6.32 3.65
C VAL A 65 -12.46 7.44 3.79
N THR A 66 -13.74 7.20 3.50
CA THR A 66 -14.78 8.22 3.74
C THR A 66 -14.89 8.61 5.21
N HIS A 67 -14.63 7.69 6.13
CA HIS A 67 -14.78 7.95 7.56
C HIS A 67 -13.52 8.55 8.21
N PHE A 68 -12.33 8.09 7.82
CA PHE A 68 -11.05 8.47 8.43
C PHE A 68 -10.20 9.39 7.55
N GLY A 69 -10.51 9.51 6.27
CA GLY A 69 -9.77 10.32 5.30
C GLY A 69 -8.31 9.91 5.19
N THR A 70 -7.44 10.91 5.09
CA THR A 70 -5.98 10.73 5.05
C THR A 70 -5.40 10.09 6.30
N ARG A 71 -6.15 10.05 7.42
CA ARG A 71 -5.72 9.43 8.69
C ARG A 71 -5.95 7.92 8.75
N THR A 72 -6.43 7.31 7.66
CA THR A 72 -6.80 5.89 7.65
C THR A 72 -5.64 4.98 8.10
N PHE A 73 -4.41 5.24 7.63
CA PHE A 73 -3.24 4.44 8.05
C PHE A 73 -2.85 4.68 9.51
N GLU A 74 -2.94 5.91 10.02
CA GLU A 74 -2.71 6.21 11.44
C GLU A 74 -3.65 5.41 12.34
N VAL A 75 -4.92 5.29 11.93
CA VAL A 75 -5.94 4.51 12.66
C VAL A 75 -5.55 3.04 12.70
N PHE A 76 -5.05 2.50 11.59
CA PHE A 76 -4.56 1.11 11.53
C PHE A 76 -3.32 0.87 12.40
N ASP A 77 -2.44 1.85 12.50
CA ASP A 77 -1.22 1.78 13.30
C ASP A 77 -1.45 1.98 14.80
N SER A 78 -2.59 2.56 15.17
CA SER A 78 -2.93 2.80 16.56
C SER A 78 -3.01 1.50 17.38
N PRO A 79 -2.53 1.47 18.64
CA PRO A 79 -2.80 0.39 19.58
C PRO A 79 -4.30 0.12 19.80
N GLU A 80 -5.13 1.13 19.52
CA GLU A 80 -6.58 1.08 19.69
C GLU A 80 -7.32 0.85 18.37
N ALA A 81 -6.61 0.45 17.31
CA ALA A 81 -7.13 0.33 15.94
C ALA A 81 -8.47 -0.41 15.89
N VAL A 82 -8.60 -1.56 16.57
CA VAL A 82 -9.85 -2.34 16.57
C VAL A 82 -11.02 -1.51 17.08
N ARG A 83 -10.83 -0.74 18.17
CA ARG A 83 -11.87 0.13 18.74
C ARG A 83 -12.22 1.26 17.77
N GLN A 84 -11.22 1.91 17.19
CA GLN A 84 -11.41 3.03 16.28
C GLN A 84 -12.11 2.58 14.99
N LEU A 85 -11.66 1.48 14.38
CA LEU A 85 -12.26 0.87 13.19
C LEU A 85 -13.72 0.47 13.43
N CYS A 86 -14.09 0.02 14.62
CA CYS A 86 -15.50 -0.24 14.98
C CYS A 86 -16.39 1.02 14.94
N GLY A 87 -15.79 2.22 15.04
CA GLY A 87 -16.50 3.48 14.88
C GLY A 87 -16.94 3.77 13.44
N CYS A 88 -16.34 3.09 12.45
CA CYS A 88 -16.71 3.22 11.05
C CYS A 88 -18.04 2.47 10.76
N PRO A 89 -19.07 3.14 10.20
CA PRO A 89 -20.35 2.50 9.89
C PRO A 89 -20.23 1.24 9.02
N GLY A 90 -20.72 0.11 9.54
CA GLY A 90 -20.67 -1.18 8.85
C GLY A 90 -19.36 -1.94 9.03
N VAL A 91 -18.47 -1.51 9.93
CA VAL A 91 -17.31 -2.26 10.40
C VAL A 91 -17.59 -2.72 11.84
N GLY A 92 -17.93 -4.00 12.03
CA GLY A 92 -18.09 -4.59 13.36
C GLY A 92 -16.78 -5.13 13.92
N ALA A 93 -16.77 -5.51 15.22
CA ALA A 93 -15.58 -6.00 15.92
C ALA A 93 -14.81 -7.11 15.18
N LYS A 94 -15.51 -8.16 14.73
CA LYS A 94 -14.88 -9.26 13.97
C LYS A 94 -14.24 -8.79 12.66
N THR A 95 -14.84 -7.79 12.01
CA THR A 95 -14.28 -7.23 10.78
C THR A 95 -13.06 -6.37 11.12
N ALA A 96 -13.16 -5.50 12.12
CA ALA A 96 -12.06 -4.65 12.59
C ALA A 96 -10.82 -5.48 12.99
N GLU A 97 -10.99 -6.57 13.73
CA GLU A 97 -9.91 -7.50 14.10
C GLU A 97 -9.23 -8.10 12.86
N LYS A 98 -10.01 -8.55 11.88
CA LYS A 98 -9.47 -9.10 10.62
C LYS A 98 -8.72 -8.04 9.83
N LEU A 99 -9.27 -6.83 9.72
CA LEU A 99 -8.63 -5.72 9.02
C LEU A 99 -7.28 -5.38 9.66
N LYS A 100 -7.23 -5.28 11.00
CA LYS A 100 -6.00 -5.01 11.75
C LYS A 100 -4.97 -6.13 11.58
N ALA A 101 -5.40 -7.39 11.67
CA ALA A 101 -4.50 -8.53 11.47
C ALA A 101 -3.89 -8.55 10.05
N SER A 102 -4.69 -8.27 9.02
CA SER A 102 -4.21 -8.14 7.64
C SER A 102 -3.23 -6.97 7.48
N TRP A 103 -3.51 -5.83 8.11
CA TRP A 103 -2.62 -4.66 8.13
C TRP A 103 -1.25 -5.00 8.72
N ASP A 104 -1.24 -5.58 9.92
CA ASP A 104 0.00 -5.92 10.63
C ASP A 104 0.82 -6.95 9.88
N LYS A 105 0.17 -7.95 9.29
CA LYS A 105 0.85 -8.95 8.48
C LYS A 105 1.50 -8.32 7.25
N ASN A 106 0.81 -7.41 6.57
CA ASN A 106 1.37 -6.75 5.40
C ASN A 106 2.53 -5.81 5.77
N ARG A 107 2.40 -5.07 6.88
CA ARG A 107 3.48 -4.22 7.39
C ARG A 107 4.72 -5.04 7.77
N GLY A 108 4.55 -6.13 8.51
CA GLY A 108 5.68 -7.01 8.86
C GLY A 108 6.38 -7.61 7.62
N ARG A 109 5.63 -7.88 6.55
CA ARG A 109 6.23 -8.26 5.25
C ARG A 109 7.04 -7.12 4.64
N ARG A 110 6.49 -5.89 4.60
CA ARG A 110 7.19 -4.70 4.08
C ARG A 110 8.47 -4.42 4.87
N ASP A 111 8.41 -4.46 6.19
CA ASP A 111 9.55 -4.23 7.08
C ASP A 111 10.66 -5.27 6.84
N ALA A 112 10.30 -6.54 6.64
CA ALA A 112 11.25 -7.60 6.33
C ALA A 112 11.91 -7.43 4.95
N CYS A 113 11.12 -7.07 3.92
CA CYS A 113 11.65 -6.78 2.59
C CYS A 113 12.62 -5.60 2.62
N ALA A 114 12.23 -4.49 3.24
CA ALA A 114 13.08 -3.30 3.39
C ALA A 114 14.39 -3.61 4.14
N PHE A 115 14.32 -4.44 5.20
CA PHE A 115 15.51 -4.88 5.92
C PHE A 115 16.46 -5.71 5.04
N LEU A 116 15.93 -6.65 4.26
CA LEU A 116 16.75 -7.49 3.37
C LEU A 116 17.42 -6.66 2.26
N GLU A 117 16.68 -5.72 1.66
CA GLU A 117 17.19 -4.79 0.65
C GLU A 117 18.33 -3.93 1.19
N GLN A 118 18.19 -3.40 2.41
CA GLN A 118 19.27 -2.68 3.11
C GLN A 118 20.55 -3.52 3.29
N HIS A 119 20.42 -4.85 3.35
CA HIS A 119 21.55 -5.79 3.45
C HIS A 119 21.99 -6.35 2.09
N GLY A 120 21.53 -5.77 0.98
CA GLY A 120 21.93 -6.16 -0.38
C GLY A 120 21.29 -7.44 -0.88
N VAL A 121 20.26 -7.94 -0.19
CA VAL A 121 19.50 -9.11 -0.61
C VAL A 121 18.19 -8.62 -1.23
N ALA A 122 18.10 -8.72 -2.56
CA ALA A 122 16.81 -8.54 -3.22
C ALA A 122 15.82 -9.59 -2.68
N PRO A 123 14.58 -9.22 -2.33
CA PRO A 123 13.59 -10.18 -1.85
C PRO A 123 13.46 -11.32 -2.87
N ALA A 124 13.81 -12.54 -2.47
CA ALA A 124 13.53 -13.71 -3.27
C ALA A 124 12.01 -13.98 -3.18
N LEU A 125 11.31 -13.87 -4.31
CA LEU A 125 9.94 -14.34 -4.49
C LEU A 125 9.94 -15.74 -5.08
#